data_AF-A0A1B2ETR7-F1
#
_entry.id   AF-A0A1B2ETR7-F1
#
_cell.length_a   1.000
_cell.length_b   1.000
_cell.length_c   1.000
_cell.angle_alpha   90.00
_cell.angle_beta   90.00
_cell.angle_gamma   90.00
#
_symmetry.space_group_name_H-M   'P 1'
#
loop_
_entity.id
_entity.type
_entity.pdbx_description
1 polymer ?
#
loop_
_entity_poly.entity_id
_entity_poly.type
_entity_poly.pdbx_seq_one_letter_code
_entity_poly.pdbx_strand_id
1 'polypeptide(L)'
;MERRLAAVLVADMTGYSRLMEQDEEDVLTRQKTHRRELIDPEIASRGGRIVKTTGDGMLAEFASAQAAVRCAIDIQTAMAERESLSPMDRRIIYRVGINLGDVIFDEGDVFGDGVNVASRLQGLSEPGGLCISDIVHQSVADRFREPFRDMGRQRVKNISRPIRVWQWTPNAPADVQDLAEAALHQSVQFAMAPDGVQIAWASVGEGPLVLKAPNWLNHIEYEWRSPVWGPAFAELARHCRLVRFDQRGNGLSDWEVDEISQDAMIGDMATVARAAGLDRFALLGISQGCAFSIRYAVENPERVSCLVLLGGFVRGRLKRPDPEQKKLCEALSLIIRDGWGSPNPVFRHFFTSNFIPDAPPEVASSFDELQRIATSPTNALRLWEMAIRLDVTELAKQVRVPTLVLHCKGDRVVPLEEGRYMARLIPGASFIELPGSNHSLLALAGTPAFDQFLEETTNFIATHDC
;
A
#
# COMPACT_ATOMS: atom_id res chain seq x y z
N MET A 1 49.43 -9.99 -0.46
CA MET A 1 48.53 -9.56 -1.55
C MET A 1 47.91 -10.74 -2.32
N GLU A 2 46.67 -11.09 -1.98
CA GLU A 2 45.85 -12.11 -2.68
C GLU A 2 44.58 -11.45 -3.24
N ARG A 3 44.17 -11.80 -4.46
CA ARG A 3 42.95 -11.25 -5.10
C ARG A 3 41.90 -12.34 -5.22
N ARG A 4 40.70 -12.10 -4.67
CA ARG A 4 39.56 -13.01 -4.78
C ARG A 4 38.23 -12.25 -4.82
N LEU A 5 37.22 -12.91 -5.37
CA LEU A 5 35.84 -12.47 -5.32
C LEU A 5 35.30 -12.61 -3.89
N ALA A 6 34.74 -11.55 -3.33
CA ALA A 6 34.11 -11.58 -2.01
C ALA A 6 32.90 -10.64 -1.95
N ALA A 7 31.92 -10.98 -1.10
CA ALA A 7 30.85 -10.07 -0.74
C ALA A 7 31.33 -9.18 0.40
N VAL A 8 31.36 -7.87 0.16
CA VAL A 8 31.77 -6.86 1.14
C VAL A 8 30.52 -6.20 1.70
N LEU A 9 30.38 -6.25 3.01
CA LEU A 9 29.37 -5.54 3.78
C LEU A 9 30.03 -4.35 4.47
N VAL A 10 29.47 -3.16 4.26
CA VAL A 10 29.82 -1.96 4.99
C VAL A 10 28.59 -1.50 5.77
N ALA A 11 28.75 -1.28 7.07
CA ALA A 11 27.71 -0.73 7.93
C ALA A 11 28.20 0.52 8.63
N ASP A 12 27.31 1.48 8.89
CA ASP A 12 27.64 2.76 9.51
C ASP A 12 26.44 3.32 10.29
N MET A 13 26.70 3.92 11.45
CA MET A 13 25.67 4.45 12.34
C MET A 13 25.15 5.81 11.84
N THR A 14 23.84 5.93 11.71
CA THR A 14 23.20 7.18 11.28
C THR A 14 23.23 8.22 12.38
N GLY A 15 23.81 9.38 12.10
CA GLY A 15 23.79 10.52 13.03
C GLY A 15 24.70 10.35 14.25
N TYR A 16 25.78 9.57 14.12
CA TYR A 16 26.71 9.26 15.20
C TYR A 16 27.17 10.50 15.99
N SER A 17 27.65 11.55 15.32
CA SER A 17 28.12 12.78 16.01
C SER A 17 27.04 13.39 16.91
N ARG A 18 25.79 13.40 16.45
CA ARG A 18 24.66 13.93 17.22
C ARG A 18 24.33 13.05 18.43
N LEU A 19 24.38 11.74 18.28
CA LEU A 19 24.14 10.80 19.38
C LEU A 19 25.22 10.93 20.45
N MET A 20 26.48 11.07 20.05
CA MET A 20 27.62 11.27 20.95
C MET A 20 27.54 12.59 21.73
N GLU A 21 27.11 13.67 21.08
CA GLU A 21 26.89 14.97 21.75
C GLU A 21 25.79 14.91 22.83
N GLN A 22 24.79 14.04 22.65
CA GLN A 22 23.68 13.91 23.58
C GLN A 22 24.05 13.09 24.81
N ASP A 23 24.66 11.92 24.62
CA ASP A 23 25.00 10.99 25.71
C ASP A 23 26.06 9.97 25.26
N GLU A 24 27.33 10.36 25.28
CA GLU A 24 28.45 9.53 24.84
C GLU A 24 28.55 8.19 25.59
N GLU A 25 28.38 8.19 26.91
CA GLU A 25 28.56 6.99 27.73
C GLU A 25 27.46 5.95 27.44
N ASP A 26 26.21 6.39 27.33
CA ASP A 26 25.07 5.52 26.98
C ASP A 26 25.22 4.95 25.56
N VAL A 27 25.53 5.80 24.58
CA VAL A 27 25.64 5.37 23.17
C VAL A 27 26.78 4.36 23.00
N LEU A 28 27.95 4.60 23.57
CA LEU A 28 29.07 3.66 23.52
C LEU A 28 28.76 2.35 24.24
N THR A 29 28.04 2.40 25.37
CA THR A 29 27.63 1.20 26.11
C THR A 29 26.65 0.37 25.29
N ARG A 30 25.58 0.98 24.77
CA ARG A 30 24.59 0.31 23.93
C ARG A 30 25.21 -0.24 22.65
N GLN A 31 26.09 0.52 21.99
CA GLN A 31 26.80 0.06 20.79
C GLN A 31 27.65 -1.18 21.09
N LYS A 32 28.42 -1.18 22.19
CA LYS A 32 29.23 -2.34 22.60
C LYS A 32 28.36 -3.56 22.90
N THR A 33 27.21 -3.37 23.56
CA THR A 33 26.25 -4.43 23.84
C THR A 33 25.68 -5.02 22.54
N HIS A 34 25.20 -4.18 21.62
CA HIS A 34 24.69 -4.62 20.32
C HIS A 34 25.74 -5.38 19.51
N ARG A 35 27.00 -4.91 19.53
CA ARG A 35 28.10 -5.63 18.88
C ARG A 35 28.36 -7.00 19.48
N ARG A 36 28.47 -7.07 20.81
CA ARG A 36 28.79 -8.32 21.52
C ARG A 36 27.66 -9.35 21.43
N GLU A 37 26.41 -8.91 21.46
CA GLU A 37 25.25 -9.80 21.64
C GLU A 37 24.46 -10.06 20.35
N LEU A 38 24.65 -9.25 19.31
CA LEU A 38 23.90 -9.37 18.06
C LEU A 38 24.82 -9.35 16.84
N ILE A 39 25.52 -8.23 16.59
CA ILE A 39 26.18 -7.97 15.30
C ILE A 39 27.35 -8.93 15.07
N ASP A 40 28.32 -8.99 15.99
CA ASP A 40 29.52 -9.81 15.81
C ASP A 40 29.18 -11.33 15.80
N PRO A 41 28.29 -11.85 16.67
CA PRO A 41 27.81 -13.23 16.59
C PRO A 41 27.08 -13.57 15.29
N GLU A 42 26.23 -12.67 14.78
CA GLU A 42 25.45 -12.92 13.55
C GLU A 42 26.34 -12.95 12.30
N ILE A 43 27.35 -12.09 12.25
CA ILE A 43 28.37 -12.11 11.20
C ILE A 43 29.14 -13.45 11.25
N ALA A 44 29.60 -13.86 12.43
CA ALA A 44 30.37 -15.09 12.59
C ALA A 44 29.56 -16.36 12.28
N SER A 45 28.30 -16.44 12.72
CA SER A 45 27.42 -17.60 12.51
C SER A 45 27.17 -17.88 11.03
N ARG A 46 27.27 -16.85 10.18
CA ARG A 46 27.10 -16.91 8.72
C ARG A 46 28.41 -16.98 7.96
N GLY A 47 29.52 -17.25 8.65
CA GLY A 47 30.85 -17.39 8.05
C GLY A 47 31.43 -16.07 7.55
N GLY A 48 30.92 -14.94 8.04
CA GLY A 48 31.49 -13.62 7.79
C GLY A 48 32.70 -13.35 8.68
N ARG A 49 33.61 -12.50 8.20
CA ARG A 49 34.77 -12.04 8.95
C ARG A 49 34.78 -10.51 9.01
N ILE A 50 34.79 -9.96 10.21
CA ILE A 50 34.98 -8.52 10.42
C ILE A 50 36.44 -8.20 10.08
N VAL A 51 36.64 -7.34 9.09
CA VAL A 51 37.96 -6.90 8.63
C VAL A 51 38.43 -5.73 9.48
N LYS A 52 37.57 -4.73 9.67
CA LYS A 52 37.87 -3.56 10.50
C LYS A 52 36.61 -2.88 11.02
N THR A 53 36.80 -2.12 12.10
CA THR A 53 35.78 -1.29 12.72
C THR A 53 36.29 0.14 12.82
N THR A 54 35.49 1.10 12.38
CA THR A 54 35.82 2.52 12.33
C THR A 54 34.87 3.29 13.25
N GLY A 55 34.97 3.11 14.57
CA GLY A 55 34.13 3.81 15.55
C GLY A 55 32.63 3.54 15.40
N ASP A 56 31.97 4.30 14.53
CA ASP A 56 30.56 4.23 14.14
C ASP A 56 30.24 3.26 13.00
N GLY A 57 31.27 2.80 12.29
CA GLY A 57 31.13 1.88 11.17
C GLY A 57 31.91 0.57 11.30
N MET A 58 31.63 -0.35 10.39
CA MET A 58 32.35 -1.61 10.25
C MET A 58 32.39 -2.10 8.80
N LEU A 59 33.43 -2.87 8.51
CA LEU A 59 33.61 -3.57 7.26
C LEU A 59 33.75 -5.06 7.56
N ALA A 60 32.87 -5.86 6.96
CA ALA A 60 32.91 -7.30 7.03
C ALA A 60 32.94 -7.91 5.62
N GLU A 61 33.56 -9.08 5.50
CA GLU A 61 33.57 -9.86 4.28
C GLU A 61 32.85 -11.20 4.46
N PHE A 62 32.27 -11.68 3.36
CA PHE A 62 31.63 -12.99 3.28
C PHE A 62 32.06 -13.68 1.99
N ALA A 63 32.24 -14.99 2.07
CA ALA A 63 32.43 -15.83 0.87
C ALA A 63 31.16 -15.94 0.02
N SER A 64 29.99 -15.61 0.57
CA SER A 64 28.68 -15.72 -0.08
C SER A 64 27.89 -14.41 0.04
N ALA A 65 27.42 -13.90 -1.10
CA ALA A 65 26.52 -12.76 -1.17
C ALA A 65 25.20 -13.02 -0.42
N GLN A 66 24.67 -14.24 -0.52
CA GLN A 66 23.49 -14.67 0.25
C GLN A 66 23.74 -14.60 1.75
N ALA A 67 24.88 -15.09 2.24
CA ALA A 67 25.19 -15.03 3.66
C ALA A 67 25.26 -13.58 4.17
N ALA A 68 25.89 -12.69 3.40
CA ALA A 68 25.98 -11.26 3.72
C ALA A 68 24.60 -10.59 3.77
N VAL A 69 23.74 -10.83 2.77
CA VAL A 69 22.39 -10.24 2.70
C VAL A 69 21.53 -10.70 3.86
N ARG A 70 21.49 -12.00 4.14
CA ARG A 70 20.71 -12.54 5.29
C ARG A 70 21.22 -11.97 6.61
N CYS A 71 22.54 -11.95 6.80
CA CYS A 71 23.16 -11.36 7.98
C CYS A 71 22.72 -9.90 8.19
N ALA A 72 22.73 -9.09 7.13
CA ALA A 72 22.36 -7.69 7.19
C ALA A 72 20.89 -7.50 7.55
N ILE A 73 19.99 -8.27 6.94
CA ILE A 73 18.55 -8.22 7.21
C ILE A 73 18.28 -8.59 8.67
N ASP A 74 18.84 -9.71 9.15
CA ASP A 74 18.60 -10.19 10.51
C ASP A 74 19.16 -9.20 11.56
N ILE A 75 20.32 -8.60 11.29
CA ILE A 75 20.86 -7.52 12.13
C ILE A 75 19.94 -6.30 12.12
N GLN A 76 19.49 -5.83 10.95
CA GLN A 76 18.62 -4.64 10.86
C GLN A 76 17.28 -4.86 11.57
N THR A 77 16.66 -6.02 11.38
CA THR A 77 15.39 -6.38 12.04
C THR A 77 15.56 -6.44 13.55
N ALA A 78 16.58 -7.16 14.05
CA ALA A 78 16.81 -7.27 15.49
C ALA A 78 17.24 -5.93 16.13
N MET A 79 17.96 -5.08 15.41
CA MET A 79 18.29 -3.73 15.87
C MET A 79 17.04 -2.86 16.00
N ALA A 80 16.11 -2.93 15.04
CA ALA A 80 14.85 -2.19 15.09
C ALA A 80 14.01 -2.58 16.32
N GLU A 81 13.97 -3.87 16.66
CA GLU A 81 13.30 -4.38 17.87
C GLU A 81 13.99 -3.89 19.15
N ARG A 82 15.32 -4.02 19.26
CA ARG A 82 16.08 -3.61 20.45
C ARG A 82 15.96 -2.12 20.75
N GLU A 83 15.88 -1.28 19.73
CA GLU A 83 15.81 0.17 19.86
C GLU A 83 14.36 0.71 19.86
N SER A 84 13.35 -0.18 19.79
CA SER A 84 11.94 0.20 19.71
C SER A 84 11.45 1.03 20.91
N LEU A 85 11.95 0.71 22.12
CA LEU A 85 11.58 1.39 23.36
C LEU A 85 12.33 2.72 23.58
N SER A 86 13.38 2.98 22.80
CA SER A 86 14.13 4.23 22.87
C SER A 86 13.43 5.35 22.09
N PRO A 87 13.46 6.61 22.58
CA PRO A 87 12.99 7.77 21.85
C PRO A 87 13.66 7.87 20.47
N MET A 88 12.90 8.26 19.43
CA MET A 88 13.37 8.24 18.03
C MET A 88 14.71 8.96 17.82
N ASP A 89 14.94 10.06 18.54
CA ASP A 89 16.16 10.86 18.46
C ASP A 89 17.36 10.21 19.16
N ARG A 90 17.16 9.20 20.02
CA ARG A 90 18.23 8.48 20.74
C ARG A 90 18.50 7.07 20.20
N ARG A 91 17.80 6.65 19.15
CA ARG A 91 17.93 5.30 18.57
C ARG A 91 19.25 5.11 17.83
N ILE A 92 19.89 3.97 18.05
CA ILE A 92 21.04 3.52 17.25
C ILE A 92 20.51 2.85 15.98
N ILE A 93 20.74 3.48 14.82
CA ILE A 93 20.25 3.00 13.53
C ILE A 93 21.42 2.87 12.55
N TYR A 94 21.61 1.69 11.98
CA TYR A 94 22.65 1.46 10.97
C TYR A 94 22.11 1.63 9.55
N ARG A 95 23.01 2.00 8.64
CA ARG A 95 22.83 1.84 7.19
C ARG A 95 23.77 0.75 6.71
N VAL A 96 23.33 -0.10 5.79
CA VAL A 96 24.16 -1.18 5.27
C VAL A 96 24.27 -1.12 3.75
N GLY A 97 25.47 -1.38 3.24
CA GLY A 97 25.77 -1.49 1.82
C GLY A 97 26.49 -2.81 1.52
N ILE A 98 26.01 -3.57 0.54
CA ILE A 98 26.63 -4.84 0.15
C ILE A 98 26.97 -4.85 -1.33
N ASN A 99 28.20 -5.22 -1.64
CA ASN A 99 28.65 -5.42 -3.02
C ASN A 99 29.43 -6.73 -3.17
N LEU A 100 29.25 -7.41 -4.31
CA LEU A 100 30.08 -8.53 -4.74
C LEU A 100 31.12 -8.02 -5.75
N GLY A 101 32.40 -8.26 -5.50
CA GLY A 101 33.45 -7.84 -6.42
C GLY A 101 34.84 -8.35 -6.07
N ASP A 102 35.78 -8.19 -7.00
CA ASP A 102 37.19 -8.54 -6.77
C ASP A 102 37.82 -7.57 -5.78
N VAL A 103 38.31 -8.13 -4.68
CA VAL A 103 39.00 -7.38 -3.65
C VAL A 103 40.39 -7.96 -3.39
N ILE A 104 41.28 -7.11 -2.90
CA ILE A 104 42.67 -7.45 -2.59
C ILE A 104 42.82 -7.54 -1.09
N PHE A 105 43.30 -8.69 -0.62
CA PHE A 105 43.64 -8.94 0.77
C PHE A 105 45.12 -8.66 1.00
N ASP A 106 45.41 -7.80 1.96
CA ASP A 106 46.77 -7.48 2.36
C ASP A 106 46.82 -7.17 3.86
N GLU A 107 47.72 -7.84 4.59
CA GLU A 107 47.93 -7.66 6.05
C GLU A 107 46.66 -7.68 6.93
N GLY A 108 45.62 -8.42 6.51
CA GLY A 108 44.36 -8.52 7.24
C GLY A 108 43.34 -7.42 6.90
N ASP A 109 43.66 -6.52 5.97
CA ASP A 109 42.73 -5.52 5.43
C ASP A 109 42.28 -5.89 4.00
N VAL A 110 41.23 -5.20 3.53
CA VAL A 110 40.60 -5.42 2.22
C VAL A 110 40.57 -4.11 1.44
N PHE A 111 41.09 -4.15 0.22
CA PHE A 111 41.18 -3.01 -0.69
C PHE A 111 40.56 -3.32 -2.05
N GLY A 112 40.16 -2.27 -2.76
CA GLY A 112 39.73 -2.36 -4.16
C GLY A 112 38.39 -1.69 -4.43
N ASP A 113 38.01 -1.70 -5.71
CA ASP A 113 36.76 -1.08 -6.17
C ASP A 113 35.53 -1.66 -5.47
N GLY A 114 35.55 -2.97 -5.17
CA GLY A 114 34.45 -3.66 -4.49
C GLY A 114 34.11 -3.08 -3.11
N VAL A 115 35.12 -2.64 -2.34
CA VAL A 115 34.94 -1.99 -1.04
C VAL A 115 34.38 -0.58 -1.20
N ASN A 116 34.91 0.17 -2.16
CA ASN A 116 34.43 1.51 -2.45
C ASN A 116 32.96 1.50 -2.87
N VAL A 117 32.56 0.55 -3.72
CA VAL A 117 31.15 0.37 -4.11
C VAL A 117 30.28 0.10 -2.88
N ALA A 118 30.65 -0.85 -2.02
CA ALA A 118 29.87 -1.20 -0.82
C ALA A 118 29.67 0.02 0.11
N SER A 119 30.72 0.81 0.34
CA SER A 119 30.61 2.05 1.13
C SER A 119 29.68 3.09 0.47
N ARG A 120 29.68 3.19 -0.87
CA ARG A 120 28.74 4.08 -1.57
C ARG A 120 27.31 3.61 -1.49
N LEU A 121 27.08 2.30 -1.57
CA LEU A 121 25.75 1.72 -1.39
C LEU A 121 25.22 1.97 0.02
N GLN A 122 26.07 1.80 1.05
CA GLN A 122 25.73 2.12 2.43
C GLN A 122 25.26 3.58 2.55
N GLY A 123 25.99 4.51 1.94
CA GLY A 123 25.62 5.92 1.97
C GLY A 123 24.32 6.27 1.21
N LEU A 124 23.88 5.42 0.28
CA LEU A 124 22.59 5.56 -0.42
C LEU A 124 21.42 4.95 0.37
N SER A 125 21.70 4.05 1.31
CA SER A 125 20.68 3.37 2.08
C SER A 125 19.92 4.33 3.00
N GLU A 126 18.61 4.14 3.07
CA GLU A 126 17.79 4.73 4.13
C GLU A 126 18.27 4.19 5.51
N PRO A 127 18.13 4.99 6.59
CA PRO A 127 18.40 4.53 7.95
C PRO A 127 17.60 3.27 8.29
N GLY A 128 18.26 2.23 8.81
CA GLY A 128 17.65 0.94 9.11
C GLY A 128 17.52 0.03 7.89
N GLY A 129 17.89 0.53 6.70
CA GLY A 129 17.83 -0.20 5.44
C GLY A 129 19.15 -0.81 5.00
N LEU A 130 19.08 -1.45 3.84
CA LEU A 130 20.16 -2.18 3.19
C LEU A 130 20.12 -1.86 1.69
N CYS A 131 21.22 -1.37 1.13
CA CYS A 131 21.40 -1.24 -0.31
C CYS A 131 22.37 -2.28 -0.86
N ILE A 132 22.00 -2.94 -1.95
CA ILE A 132 22.82 -3.94 -2.61
C ILE A 132 23.06 -3.58 -4.08
N SER A 133 24.21 -4.02 -4.62
CA SER A 133 24.46 -3.89 -6.05
C SER A 133 23.64 -4.89 -6.86
N ASP A 134 23.44 -4.58 -8.14
CA ASP A 134 22.72 -5.45 -9.09
C ASP A 134 23.26 -6.88 -9.13
N ILE A 135 24.58 -7.05 -9.01
CA ILE A 135 25.23 -8.38 -9.00
C ILE A 135 24.83 -9.16 -7.75
N VAL A 136 24.77 -8.50 -6.59
CA VAL A 136 24.32 -9.14 -5.35
C VAL A 136 22.85 -9.52 -5.49
N HIS A 137 21.99 -8.61 -5.97
CA HIS A 137 20.57 -8.86 -6.19
C HIS A 137 20.33 -10.08 -7.10
N GLN A 138 20.99 -10.12 -8.26
CA GLN A 138 20.91 -11.26 -9.19
C GLN A 138 21.38 -12.58 -8.56
N SER A 139 22.41 -12.54 -7.70
CA SER A 139 22.92 -13.74 -7.02
C SER A 139 21.99 -14.29 -5.93
N VAL A 140 21.05 -13.48 -5.42
CA VAL A 140 20.15 -13.84 -4.32
C VAL A 140 18.68 -13.96 -4.74
N ALA A 141 18.32 -13.47 -5.93
CA ALA A 141 16.93 -13.34 -6.41
C ALA A 141 16.11 -14.65 -6.33
N ASP A 142 16.68 -15.80 -6.67
CA ASP A 142 15.95 -17.08 -6.65
C ASP A 142 15.82 -17.71 -5.25
N ARG A 143 16.46 -17.12 -4.22
CA ARG A 143 16.66 -17.76 -2.90
C ARG A 143 16.24 -16.89 -1.72
N PHE A 144 15.77 -15.67 -1.96
CA PHE A 144 15.26 -14.76 -0.96
C PHE A 144 13.85 -14.33 -1.32
N ARG A 145 12.98 -14.27 -0.30
CA ARG A 145 11.59 -13.77 -0.39
C ARG A 145 11.46 -12.35 0.17
N GLU A 146 12.59 -11.70 0.47
CA GLU A 146 12.61 -10.37 1.07
C GLU A 146 12.57 -9.33 -0.05
N PRO A 147 11.62 -8.36 -0.02
CA PRO A 147 11.43 -7.43 -1.13
C PRO A 147 12.55 -6.41 -1.23
N PHE A 148 13.07 -6.21 -2.45
CA PHE A 148 14.02 -5.14 -2.76
C PHE A 148 13.43 -4.16 -3.79
N ARG A 149 13.41 -2.87 -3.45
CA ARG A 149 13.03 -1.77 -4.35
C ARG A 149 14.17 -1.45 -5.32
N ASP A 150 13.91 -1.46 -6.63
CA ASP A 150 14.86 -0.99 -7.64
C ASP A 150 15.01 0.53 -7.58
N MET A 151 16.18 1.02 -7.18
CA MET A 151 16.51 2.44 -7.19
C MET A 151 17.06 2.90 -8.55
N GLY A 152 17.14 2.02 -9.54
CA GLY A 152 17.70 2.31 -10.84
C GLY A 152 19.21 2.58 -10.77
N ARG A 153 19.74 3.22 -11.82
CA ARG A 153 21.17 3.48 -11.99
C ARG A 153 21.60 4.74 -11.24
N GLN A 154 22.34 4.56 -10.15
CA GLN A 154 22.87 5.63 -9.31
C GLN A 154 24.30 6.02 -9.73
N ARG A 155 24.58 7.33 -9.77
CA ARG A 155 25.94 7.85 -9.93
C ARG A 155 26.51 8.18 -8.56
N VAL A 156 27.65 7.58 -8.22
CA VAL A 156 28.29 7.75 -6.91
C VAL A 156 29.69 8.35 -7.07
N LYS A 157 30.12 9.11 -6.06
CA LYS A 157 31.42 9.82 -6.09
C LYS A 157 32.57 8.84 -6.33
N ASN A 158 33.46 9.19 -7.26
CA ASN A 158 34.67 8.47 -7.63
C ASN A 158 34.45 7.09 -8.29
N ILE A 159 33.27 6.84 -8.85
CA ILE A 159 33.01 5.67 -9.72
C ILE A 159 32.50 6.18 -11.07
N SER A 160 33.23 5.85 -12.14
CA SER A 160 32.96 6.36 -13.49
C SER A 160 31.67 5.80 -14.10
N ARG A 161 31.27 4.58 -13.74
CA ARG A 161 30.06 3.91 -14.23
C ARG A 161 28.89 4.05 -13.25
N PRO A 162 27.65 4.26 -13.73
CA PRO A 162 26.48 4.19 -12.87
C PRO A 162 26.24 2.75 -12.41
N ILE A 163 25.92 2.56 -11.14
CA ILE A 163 25.63 1.26 -10.51
C ILE A 163 24.12 1.16 -10.32
N ARG A 164 23.50 0.05 -10.75
CA ARG A 164 22.10 -0.20 -10.41
C ARG A 164 22.02 -0.68 -8.96
N VAL A 165 21.13 -0.06 -8.19
CA VAL A 165 21.04 -0.23 -6.74
C VAL A 165 19.67 -0.76 -6.39
N TRP A 166 19.64 -1.72 -5.47
CA TRP A 166 18.42 -2.31 -4.93
C TRP A 166 18.38 -2.04 -3.43
N GLN A 167 17.21 -1.72 -2.89
CA GLN A 167 17.07 -1.32 -1.50
C GLN A 167 16.03 -2.16 -0.78
N TRP A 168 16.41 -2.72 0.37
CA TRP A 168 15.51 -3.31 1.34
C TRP A 168 15.34 -2.36 2.53
N THR A 169 14.13 -2.33 3.10
CA THR A 169 13.83 -1.65 4.36
C THR A 169 12.91 -2.54 5.22
N PRO A 170 12.95 -2.42 6.57
CA PRO A 170 12.11 -3.24 7.46
C PRO A 170 10.60 -3.09 7.24
N ASN A 171 10.18 -1.96 6.67
CA ASN A 171 8.79 -1.64 6.34
C ASN A 171 8.59 -1.54 4.81
N ALA A 172 9.37 -2.27 4.03
CA ALA A 172 9.18 -2.31 2.59
C ALA A 172 7.72 -2.76 2.31
N PRO A 173 6.96 -2.02 1.50
CA PRO A 173 5.60 -2.42 1.13
C PRO A 173 5.61 -3.82 0.49
N ALA A 174 4.48 -4.53 0.58
CA ALA A 174 4.30 -5.91 0.09
C ALA A 174 5.04 -6.17 -1.22
N ASP A 175 5.73 -7.31 -1.30
CA ASP A 175 6.64 -7.63 -2.39
C ASP A 175 5.94 -7.48 -3.75
N VAL A 176 6.66 -6.92 -4.72
CA VAL A 176 6.22 -6.91 -6.13
C VAL A 176 6.00 -8.34 -6.60
N GLN A 177 6.67 -9.34 -6.01
CA GLN A 177 6.38 -10.76 -6.27
C GLN A 177 5.00 -11.20 -5.77
N ASP A 178 4.57 -10.84 -4.56
CA ASP A 178 3.23 -11.17 -4.05
C ASP A 178 2.15 -10.46 -4.87
N LEU A 179 2.38 -9.20 -5.25
CA LEU A 179 1.48 -8.45 -6.13
C LEU A 179 1.44 -9.04 -7.55
N ALA A 180 2.59 -9.45 -8.09
CA ALA A 180 2.67 -10.09 -9.39
C ALA A 180 2.03 -11.47 -9.37
N GLU A 181 2.22 -12.25 -8.31
CA GLU A 181 1.60 -13.57 -8.15
C GLU A 181 0.08 -13.42 -8.00
N ALA A 182 -0.42 -12.53 -7.13
CA ALA A 182 -1.84 -12.28 -7.02
C ALA A 182 -2.46 -11.71 -8.32
N ALA A 183 -1.74 -10.85 -9.03
CA ALA A 183 -2.14 -10.34 -10.35
C ALA A 183 -2.12 -11.44 -11.43
N LEU A 184 -1.19 -12.40 -11.39
CA LEU A 184 -1.16 -13.55 -12.31
C LEU A 184 -2.33 -14.50 -12.07
N HIS A 185 -2.82 -14.59 -10.84
CA HIS A 185 -4.01 -15.38 -10.49
C HIS A 185 -5.33 -14.65 -10.79
N GLN A 186 -5.30 -13.34 -11.09
CA GLN A 186 -6.49 -12.64 -11.54
C GLN A 186 -6.85 -13.05 -12.97
N SER A 187 -8.08 -13.51 -13.15
CA SER A 187 -8.71 -13.63 -14.47
C SER A 187 -9.61 -12.42 -14.72
N VAL A 188 -9.24 -11.55 -15.66
CA VAL A 188 -10.13 -10.47 -16.14
C VAL A 188 -11.14 -11.07 -17.11
N GLN A 189 -12.41 -10.82 -16.85
CA GLN A 189 -13.54 -11.28 -17.65
C GLN A 189 -14.47 -10.11 -17.92
N PHE A 190 -15.34 -10.26 -18.91
CA PHE A 190 -16.30 -9.23 -19.30
C PHE A 190 -17.71 -9.79 -19.19
N ALA A 191 -18.63 -8.99 -18.66
CA ALA A 191 -20.04 -9.29 -18.59
C ALA A 191 -20.84 -8.20 -19.29
N MET A 192 -21.86 -8.58 -20.05
CA MET A 192 -22.73 -7.64 -20.74
C MET A 192 -23.90 -7.27 -19.82
N ALA A 193 -24.02 -5.99 -19.47
CA ALA A 193 -25.17 -5.47 -18.75
C ALA A 193 -26.43 -5.47 -19.66
N PRO A 194 -27.65 -5.43 -19.09
CA PRO A 194 -28.90 -5.50 -19.88
C PRO A 194 -29.06 -4.39 -20.92
N ASP A 195 -28.42 -3.25 -20.72
CA ASP A 195 -28.40 -2.09 -21.62
C ASP A 195 -27.28 -2.15 -22.67
N GLY A 196 -26.53 -3.26 -22.73
CA GLY A 196 -25.47 -3.47 -23.72
C GLY A 196 -24.12 -2.88 -23.33
N VAL A 197 -23.96 -2.36 -22.11
CA VAL A 197 -22.68 -1.91 -21.59
C VAL A 197 -21.82 -3.10 -21.17
N GLN A 198 -20.58 -3.15 -21.64
CA GLN A 198 -19.61 -4.17 -21.22
C GLN A 198 -18.92 -3.78 -19.92
N ILE A 199 -19.02 -4.66 -18.92
CA ILE A 199 -18.44 -4.49 -17.58
C ILE A 199 -17.29 -5.46 -17.39
N ALA A 200 -16.09 -4.93 -17.24
CA ALA A 200 -14.88 -5.68 -16.91
C ALA A 200 -14.84 -6.00 -15.41
N TRP A 201 -14.62 -7.27 -15.10
CA TRP A 201 -14.55 -7.77 -13.73
C TRP A 201 -13.45 -8.80 -13.55
N ALA A 202 -13.05 -9.01 -12.31
CA ALA A 202 -11.99 -9.91 -11.91
C ALA A 202 -12.31 -10.60 -10.60
N SER A 203 -11.80 -11.82 -10.44
CA SER A 203 -11.82 -12.57 -9.18
C SER A 203 -10.40 -12.96 -8.81
N VAL A 204 -10.10 -12.94 -7.51
CA VAL A 204 -8.85 -13.43 -6.93
C VAL A 204 -9.14 -14.08 -5.57
N GLY A 205 -8.31 -15.05 -5.18
CA GLY A 205 -8.44 -15.74 -3.90
C GLY A 205 -9.53 -16.81 -3.85
N GLU A 206 -9.64 -17.45 -2.70
CA GLU A 206 -10.58 -18.53 -2.38
C GLU A 206 -11.24 -18.27 -1.02
N GLY A 207 -12.29 -19.04 -0.68
CA GLY A 207 -13.01 -18.92 0.59
C GLY A 207 -14.29 -18.08 0.49
N PRO A 208 -14.69 -17.37 1.56
CA PRO A 208 -15.91 -16.55 1.61
C PRO A 208 -16.06 -15.66 0.37
N LEU A 209 -17.28 -15.58 -0.17
CA LEU A 209 -17.53 -14.81 -1.39
C LEU A 209 -17.71 -13.32 -1.04
N VAL A 210 -16.88 -12.46 -1.62
CA VAL A 210 -16.95 -11.01 -1.39
C VAL A 210 -17.05 -10.28 -2.72
N LEU A 211 -18.12 -9.49 -2.90
CA LEU A 211 -18.23 -8.54 -3.99
C LEU A 211 -17.88 -7.14 -3.50
N LYS A 212 -16.82 -6.56 -4.05
CA LYS A 212 -16.48 -5.16 -3.83
C LYS A 212 -17.32 -4.27 -4.74
N ALA A 213 -18.13 -3.40 -4.13
CA ALA A 213 -18.89 -2.38 -4.84
C ALA A 213 -17.95 -1.33 -5.47
N PRO A 214 -18.40 -0.67 -6.54
CA PRO A 214 -17.56 0.29 -7.25
C PRO A 214 -17.38 1.58 -6.44
N ASN A 215 -16.24 2.24 -6.61
CA ASN A 215 -15.91 3.48 -5.91
C ASN A 215 -15.22 4.49 -6.85
N TRP A 216 -15.07 5.71 -6.37
CA TRP A 216 -14.27 6.74 -7.04
C TRP A 216 -12.79 6.52 -6.76
N LEU A 217 -11.92 6.25 -7.73
CA LEU A 217 -12.15 5.61 -9.03
C LEU A 217 -11.39 4.28 -9.02
N ASN A 218 -11.68 3.39 -9.95
CA ASN A 218 -11.03 2.09 -10.00
C ASN A 218 -10.65 1.66 -11.41
N HIS A 219 -9.60 0.83 -11.47
CA HIS A 219 -9.10 0.18 -12.68
C HIS A 219 -8.46 -1.16 -12.28
N ILE A 220 -9.17 -2.27 -12.48
CA ILE A 220 -8.85 -3.58 -11.88
C ILE A 220 -7.46 -4.13 -12.22
N GLU A 221 -6.85 -3.74 -13.34
CA GLU A 221 -5.47 -4.09 -13.69
C GLU A 221 -4.44 -3.16 -13.08
N TYR A 222 -4.68 -1.84 -13.12
CA TYR A 222 -3.70 -0.88 -12.63
C TYR A 222 -3.62 -0.88 -11.10
N GLU A 223 -4.72 -1.18 -10.42
CA GLU A 223 -4.79 -1.28 -8.96
C GLU A 223 -3.74 -2.24 -8.39
N TRP A 224 -3.45 -3.36 -9.06
CA TRP A 224 -2.40 -4.31 -8.62
C TRP A 224 -1.00 -3.72 -8.62
N ARG A 225 -0.71 -2.86 -9.59
CA ARG A 225 0.60 -2.22 -9.73
C ARG A 225 0.71 -0.96 -8.88
N SER A 226 -0.39 -0.51 -8.29
CA SER A 226 -0.42 0.68 -7.47
C SER A 226 -0.10 0.31 -6.01
N PRO A 227 0.85 1.03 -5.35
CA PRO A 227 1.05 0.91 -3.91
C PRO A 227 -0.19 1.34 -3.10
N VAL A 228 -1.21 1.91 -3.76
CA VAL A 228 -2.45 2.36 -3.12
C VAL A 228 -3.43 1.20 -2.89
N TRP A 229 -3.47 0.18 -3.73
CA TRP A 229 -4.54 -0.81 -3.71
C TRP A 229 -4.03 -2.25 -3.78
N GLY A 230 -2.93 -2.48 -4.49
CA GLY A 230 -2.36 -3.81 -4.69
C GLY A 230 -2.11 -4.56 -3.38
N PRO A 231 -1.33 -4.00 -2.44
CA PRO A 231 -1.02 -4.68 -1.18
C PRO A 231 -2.27 -5.02 -0.37
N ALA A 232 -3.23 -4.10 -0.31
CA ALA A 232 -4.48 -4.30 0.41
C ALA A 232 -5.36 -5.39 -0.20
N PHE A 233 -5.44 -5.45 -1.54
CA PHE A 233 -6.20 -6.50 -2.22
C PHE A 233 -5.51 -7.86 -2.18
N ALA A 234 -4.18 -7.90 -2.25
CA ALA A 234 -3.41 -9.13 -2.04
C ALA A 234 -3.75 -9.72 -0.69
N GLU A 235 -3.73 -8.90 0.36
CA GLU A 235 -4.01 -9.36 1.72
C GLU A 235 -5.46 -9.81 1.91
N LEU A 236 -6.44 -9.03 1.46
CA LEU A 236 -7.85 -9.44 1.49
C LEU A 236 -8.09 -10.76 0.75
N ALA A 237 -7.44 -10.97 -0.39
CA ALA A 237 -7.58 -12.18 -1.20
C ALA A 237 -7.01 -13.45 -0.54
N ARG A 238 -6.21 -13.31 0.52
CA ARG A 238 -5.76 -14.45 1.35
C ARG A 238 -6.88 -15.01 2.22
N HIS A 239 -7.91 -14.22 2.48
CA HIS A 239 -8.99 -14.55 3.41
C HIS A 239 -10.35 -14.75 2.73
N CYS A 240 -10.49 -14.38 1.46
CA CYS A 240 -11.74 -14.47 0.74
C CYS A 240 -11.53 -14.57 -0.77
N ARG A 241 -12.56 -15.04 -1.46
CA ARG A 241 -12.67 -14.88 -2.91
C ARG A 241 -13.22 -13.48 -3.19
N LEU A 242 -12.31 -12.56 -3.53
CA LEU A 242 -12.61 -11.17 -3.78
C LEU A 242 -12.95 -10.93 -5.25
N VAL A 243 -14.19 -10.57 -5.52
CA VAL A 243 -14.68 -10.14 -6.83
C VAL A 243 -14.72 -8.62 -6.90
N ARG A 244 -14.12 -8.06 -7.96
CA ARG A 244 -14.03 -6.62 -8.23
C ARG A 244 -14.43 -6.35 -9.67
N PHE A 245 -14.89 -5.13 -9.96
CA PHE A 245 -15.20 -4.73 -11.32
C PHE A 245 -14.99 -3.25 -11.53
N ASP A 246 -14.65 -2.87 -12.76
CA ASP A 246 -14.61 -1.48 -13.20
C ASP A 246 -16.02 -1.00 -13.46
N GLN A 247 -16.47 0.03 -12.74
CA GLN A 247 -17.78 0.62 -13.06
C GLN A 247 -17.77 1.20 -14.46
N ARG A 248 -18.95 1.21 -15.11
CA ARG A 248 -19.15 1.88 -16.40
C ARG A 248 -18.57 3.30 -16.39
N GLY A 249 -17.97 3.70 -17.49
CA GLY A 249 -17.26 4.97 -17.61
C GLY A 249 -15.78 4.90 -17.25
N ASN A 250 -15.29 3.77 -16.69
CA ASN A 250 -13.95 3.65 -16.11
C ASN A 250 -13.20 2.36 -16.46
N GLY A 251 -11.89 2.41 -16.29
CA GLY A 251 -10.99 1.26 -16.30
C GLY A 251 -11.11 0.48 -17.61
N LEU A 252 -11.31 -0.83 -17.50
CA LEU A 252 -11.49 -1.72 -18.66
C LEU A 252 -12.95 -1.91 -19.10
N SER A 253 -13.92 -1.35 -18.37
CA SER A 253 -15.33 -1.35 -18.81
C SER A 253 -15.55 -0.33 -19.92
N ASP A 254 -16.73 -0.32 -20.55
CA ASP A 254 -17.04 0.66 -21.58
C ASP A 254 -17.06 2.09 -21.00
N TRP A 255 -16.42 3.02 -21.71
CA TRP A 255 -16.36 4.44 -21.32
C TRP A 255 -17.50 5.26 -21.93
N GLU A 256 -17.87 4.95 -23.18
CA GLU A 256 -18.92 5.66 -23.92
C GLU A 256 -20.27 5.01 -23.62
N VAL A 257 -20.92 5.50 -22.58
CA VAL A 257 -22.22 4.98 -22.10
C VAL A 257 -23.27 6.09 -22.03
N ASP A 258 -24.50 5.75 -22.36
CA ASP A 258 -25.63 6.70 -22.36
C ASP A 258 -25.93 7.21 -20.96
N GLU A 259 -25.89 6.33 -19.95
CA GLU A 259 -26.27 6.66 -18.57
C GLU A 259 -25.22 6.26 -17.53
N ILE A 260 -24.92 7.20 -16.63
CA ILE A 260 -24.19 7.00 -15.37
C ILE A 260 -25.14 7.42 -14.25
N SER A 261 -25.76 6.44 -13.60
CA SER A 261 -26.74 6.65 -12.54
C SER A 261 -26.67 5.54 -11.49
N GLN A 262 -27.34 5.75 -10.35
CA GLN A 262 -27.40 4.72 -9.32
C GLN A 262 -28.08 3.43 -9.84
N ASP A 263 -29.13 3.55 -10.64
CA ASP A 263 -29.86 2.40 -11.20
C ASP A 263 -28.93 1.55 -12.09
N ALA A 264 -28.19 2.22 -12.96
CA ALA A 264 -27.17 1.60 -13.79
C ALA A 264 -26.10 0.87 -12.97
N MET A 265 -25.59 1.49 -11.90
CA MET A 265 -24.59 0.87 -11.02
C MET A 265 -25.11 -0.37 -10.30
N ILE A 266 -26.37 -0.37 -9.84
CA ILE A 266 -26.99 -1.57 -9.24
C ILE A 266 -27.17 -2.68 -10.28
N GLY A 267 -27.55 -2.33 -11.51
CA GLY A 267 -27.62 -3.25 -12.64
C GLY A 267 -26.27 -3.89 -12.95
N ASP A 268 -25.19 -3.11 -12.94
CA ASP A 268 -23.83 -3.60 -13.15
C ASP A 268 -23.39 -4.55 -12.04
N MET A 269 -23.63 -4.19 -10.77
CA MET A 269 -23.36 -5.06 -9.62
C MET A 269 -24.09 -6.41 -9.75
N ALA A 270 -25.36 -6.40 -10.14
CA ALA A 270 -26.14 -7.62 -10.34
C ALA A 270 -25.61 -8.46 -11.52
N THR A 271 -25.17 -7.79 -12.58
CA THR A 271 -24.58 -8.41 -13.77
C THR A 271 -23.28 -9.14 -13.42
N VAL A 272 -22.37 -8.46 -12.70
CA VAL A 272 -21.09 -9.03 -12.26
C VAL A 272 -21.31 -10.16 -11.26
N ALA A 273 -22.20 -9.99 -10.27
CA ALA A 273 -22.51 -11.03 -9.30
C ALA A 273 -23.00 -12.32 -9.99
N ARG A 274 -23.85 -12.19 -11.02
CA ARG A 274 -24.33 -13.33 -11.82
C ARG A 274 -23.19 -13.95 -12.63
N ALA A 275 -22.40 -13.14 -13.34
CA ALA A 275 -21.31 -13.61 -14.18
C ALA A 275 -20.22 -14.33 -13.38
N ALA A 276 -19.96 -13.88 -12.14
CA ALA A 276 -18.99 -14.48 -11.23
C ALA A 276 -19.51 -15.72 -10.48
N GLY A 277 -20.80 -16.06 -10.63
CA GLY A 277 -21.44 -17.19 -9.97
C GLY A 277 -21.61 -16.99 -8.47
N LEU A 278 -21.95 -15.77 -8.03
CA LEU A 278 -22.14 -15.46 -6.61
C LEU A 278 -23.62 -15.66 -6.23
N ASP A 279 -23.94 -16.74 -5.53
CA ASP A 279 -25.32 -17.00 -5.08
C ASP A 279 -25.68 -16.17 -3.85
N ARG A 280 -24.84 -16.26 -2.80
CA ARG A 280 -24.91 -15.46 -1.58
C ARG A 280 -23.51 -15.01 -1.17
N PHE A 281 -23.32 -13.73 -0.90
CA PHE A 281 -21.99 -13.13 -0.74
C PHE A 281 -22.00 -11.88 0.16
N ALA A 282 -20.84 -11.52 0.71
CA ALA A 282 -20.65 -10.29 1.44
C ALA A 282 -20.41 -9.12 0.47
N LEU A 283 -20.91 -7.94 0.82
CA LEU A 283 -20.68 -6.72 0.05
C LEU A 283 -19.69 -5.81 0.78
N LEU A 284 -18.56 -5.53 0.12
CA LEU A 284 -17.61 -4.52 0.56
C LEU A 284 -17.89 -3.20 -0.18
N GLY A 285 -18.50 -2.24 0.52
CA GLY A 285 -18.71 -0.88 0.05
C GLY A 285 -17.58 0.04 0.49
N ILE A 286 -17.02 0.83 -0.43
CA ILE A 286 -16.03 1.87 -0.12
C ILE A 286 -16.53 3.21 -0.67
N SER A 287 -16.52 4.26 0.14
CA SER A 287 -16.96 5.60 -0.27
C SER A 287 -18.40 5.58 -0.82
N GLN A 288 -18.63 6.06 -2.05
CA GLN A 288 -19.94 5.96 -2.72
C GLN A 288 -20.46 4.52 -2.85
N GLY A 289 -19.56 3.54 -2.89
CA GLY A 289 -19.90 2.12 -2.92
C GLY A 289 -20.74 1.69 -1.72
N CYS A 290 -20.65 2.39 -0.59
CA CYS A 290 -21.51 2.12 0.56
C CYS A 290 -22.99 2.37 0.25
N ALA A 291 -23.30 3.46 -0.46
CA ALA A 291 -24.68 3.76 -0.85
C ALA A 291 -25.23 2.72 -1.84
N PHE A 292 -24.38 2.24 -2.76
CA PHE A 292 -24.75 1.16 -3.69
C PHE A 292 -24.97 -0.16 -2.96
N SER A 293 -24.08 -0.55 -2.05
CA SER A 293 -24.21 -1.78 -1.26
C SER A 293 -25.47 -1.79 -0.39
N ILE A 294 -25.81 -0.66 0.25
CA ILE A 294 -27.05 -0.52 1.03
C ILE A 294 -28.26 -0.78 0.15
N ARG A 295 -28.34 -0.12 -1.02
CA ARG A 295 -29.46 -0.31 -1.93
C ARG A 295 -29.54 -1.75 -2.45
N TYR A 296 -28.41 -2.30 -2.89
CA TYR A 296 -28.35 -3.67 -3.38
C TYR A 296 -28.86 -4.69 -2.35
N ALA A 297 -28.43 -4.54 -1.08
CA ALA A 297 -28.84 -5.44 0.00
C ALA A 297 -30.31 -5.32 0.39
N VAL A 298 -30.91 -4.14 0.23
CA VAL A 298 -32.36 -3.95 0.45
C VAL A 298 -33.16 -4.59 -0.68
N GLU A 299 -32.69 -4.49 -1.92
CA GLU A 299 -33.34 -5.06 -3.10
C GLU A 299 -33.12 -6.58 -3.25
N ASN A 300 -32.04 -7.12 -2.69
CA ASN A 300 -31.64 -8.54 -2.82
C ASN A 300 -31.18 -9.14 -1.47
N PRO A 301 -32.00 -9.08 -0.40
CA PRO A 301 -31.58 -9.45 0.95
C PRO A 301 -31.17 -10.92 1.10
N GLU A 302 -31.71 -11.82 0.28
CA GLU A 302 -31.38 -13.24 0.26
C GLU A 302 -30.00 -13.54 -0.36
N ARG A 303 -29.48 -12.62 -1.19
CA ARG A 303 -28.18 -12.76 -1.86
C ARG A 303 -27.04 -12.12 -1.08
N VAL A 304 -27.34 -11.31 -0.07
CA VAL A 304 -26.30 -10.63 0.73
C VAL A 304 -26.16 -11.31 2.09
N SER A 305 -24.96 -11.80 2.38
CA SER A 305 -24.66 -12.40 3.68
C SER A 305 -24.43 -11.34 4.76
N CYS A 306 -23.64 -10.32 4.45
CA CYS A 306 -23.40 -9.16 5.30
C CYS A 306 -22.91 -7.94 4.49
N LEU A 307 -22.94 -6.76 5.12
CA LEU A 307 -22.38 -5.52 4.60
C LEU A 307 -21.14 -5.10 5.39
N VAL A 308 -20.06 -4.75 4.68
CA VAL A 308 -18.89 -4.06 5.22
C VAL A 308 -18.75 -2.72 4.51
N LEU A 309 -18.91 -1.62 5.25
CA LEU A 309 -19.03 -0.27 4.70
C LEU A 309 -17.89 0.62 5.21
N LEU A 310 -17.00 1.05 4.32
CA LEU A 310 -15.79 1.79 4.65
C LEU A 310 -15.83 3.24 4.13
N GLY A 311 -15.69 4.22 5.03
CA GLY A 311 -15.55 5.64 4.67
C GLY A 311 -16.76 6.17 3.87
N GLY A 312 -17.93 5.59 4.07
CA GLY A 312 -19.10 5.80 3.21
C GLY A 312 -20.08 6.86 3.70
N PHE A 313 -21.15 7.05 2.93
CA PHE A 313 -22.26 7.92 3.28
C PHE A 313 -23.59 7.35 2.76
N VAL A 314 -24.70 7.71 3.42
CA VAL A 314 -26.07 7.45 2.92
C VAL A 314 -26.61 8.59 2.06
N ARG A 315 -26.02 9.78 2.16
CA ARG A 315 -26.44 10.98 1.46
C ARG A 315 -25.24 11.76 0.91
N GLY A 316 -25.29 12.04 -0.38
CA GLY A 316 -24.28 12.80 -1.10
C GLY A 316 -24.22 14.26 -0.62
N ARG A 317 -23.17 14.96 -1.01
CA ARG A 317 -22.88 16.33 -0.55
C ARG A 317 -24.08 17.29 -0.70
N LEU A 318 -24.76 17.27 -1.85
CA LEU A 318 -25.91 18.15 -2.11
C LEU A 318 -27.19 17.77 -1.33
N LYS A 319 -27.18 16.65 -0.61
CA LYS A 319 -28.29 16.17 0.23
C LYS A 319 -28.02 16.39 1.73
N ARG A 320 -26.83 16.85 2.09
CA ARG A 320 -26.48 17.20 3.47
C ARG A 320 -27.07 18.57 3.84
N PRO A 321 -27.43 18.79 5.11
CA PRO A 321 -28.01 20.06 5.58
C PRO A 321 -26.92 21.14 5.74
N ASP A 322 -26.21 21.47 4.66
CA ASP A 322 -25.12 22.45 4.64
C ASP A 322 -25.28 23.42 3.44
N PRO A 323 -25.71 24.67 3.69
CA PRO A 323 -25.92 25.67 2.63
C PRO A 323 -24.65 26.03 1.84
N GLU A 324 -23.46 25.88 2.43
CA GLU A 324 -22.20 26.23 1.76
C GLU A 324 -21.73 25.14 0.79
N GLN A 325 -22.19 23.89 0.95
CA GLN A 325 -21.75 22.78 0.11
C GLN A 325 -22.13 22.92 -1.36
N LYS A 326 -23.24 23.60 -1.67
CA LYS A 326 -23.67 23.76 -3.07
C LYS A 326 -22.61 24.49 -3.89
N LYS A 327 -22.13 25.64 -3.41
CA LYS A 327 -21.11 26.44 -4.10
C LYS A 327 -19.79 25.70 -4.22
N LEU A 328 -19.39 24.99 -3.16
CA LEU A 328 -18.16 24.19 -3.18
C LEU A 328 -18.26 23.04 -4.21
N CYS A 329 -19.40 22.34 -4.27
CA CYS A 329 -19.62 21.29 -5.26
C CYS A 329 -19.61 21.83 -6.71
N GLU A 330 -20.18 23.01 -6.95
CA GLU A 330 -20.12 23.69 -8.24
C GLU A 330 -18.65 24.00 -8.63
N ALA A 331 -17.86 24.54 -7.70
CA ALA A 331 -16.44 24.81 -7.94
C ALA A 331 -15.63 23.54 -8.22
N LEU A 332 -15.83 22.47 -7.45
CA LEU A 332 -15.17 21.18 -7.67
C LEU A 332 -15.54 20.56 -9.02
N SER A 333 -16.80 20.72 -9.46
CA SER A 333 -17.26 20.23 -10.76
C SER A 333 -16.52 20.94 -11.91
N LEU A 334 -16.25 22.24 -11.79
CA LEU A 334 -15.43 22.98 -12.76
C LEU A 334 -13.98 22.47 -12.78
N ILE A 335 -13.39 22.21 -11.61
CA ILE A 335 -12.03 21.66 -11.52
C ILE A 335 -11.96 20.27 -12.15
N ILE A 336 -12.96 19.42 -11.95
CA ILE A 336 -13.00 18.10 -12.60
C ILE A 336 -13.12 18.27 -14.12
N ARG A 337 -14.09 19.08 -14.59
CA ARG A 337 -14.31 19.26 -16.03
C ARG A 337 -13.08 19.78 -16.77
N ASP A 338 -12.46 20.82 -16.23
CA ASP A 338 -11.43 21.59 -16.95
C ASP A 338 -10.00 21.24 -16.48
N GLY A 339 -9.85 20.68 -15.28
CA GLY A 339 -8.56 20.38 -14.65
C GLY A 339 -8.16 18.90 -14.66
N TRP A 340 -9.10 17.95 -14.77
CA TRP A 340 -8.81 16.52 -14.65
C TRP A 340 -7.85 16.00 -15.73
N GLY A 341 -8.14 16.33 -16.99
CA GLY A 341 -7.31 15.99 -18.15
C GLY A 341 -6.12 16.93 -18.37
N SER A 342 -5.91 17.90 -17.48
CA SER A 342 -4.87 18.91 -17.65
C SER A 342 -3.47 18.28 -17.57
N PRO A 343 -2.51 18.74 -18.41
CA PRO A 343 -1.10 18.37 -18.26
C PRO A 343 -0.49 18.95 -16.97
N ASN A 344 -1.13 19.96 -16.36
CA ASN A 344 -0.74 20.43 -15.04
C ASN A 344 -1.37 19.54 -13.95
N PRO A 345 -0.57 18.73 -13.22
CA PRO A 345 -1.10 17.79 -12.24
C PRO A 345 -1.69 18.47 -10.99
N VAL A 346 -1.47 19.78 -10.78
CA VAL A 346 -1.96 20.52 -9.60
C VAL A 346 -3.47 20.37 -9.38
N PHE A 347 -4.27 20.31 -10.45
CA PHE A 347 -5.72 20.17 -10.34
C PHE A 347 -6.14 18.79 -9.84
N ARG A 348 -5.45 17.72 -10.25
CA ARG A 348 -5.70 16.36 -9.71
C ARG A 348 -5.09 16.18 -8.32
N HIS A 349 -3.93 16.78 -8.08
CA HIS A 349 -3.25 16.74 -6.79
C HIS A 349 -4.12 17.32 -5.66
N PHE A 350 -4.98 18.30 -5.97
CA PHE A 350 -5.99 18.78 -5.02
C PHE A 350 -6.89 17.64 -4.51
N PHE A 351 -7.39 16.77 -5.38
CA PHE A 351 -8.19 15.61 -4.98
C PHE A 351 -7.34 14.60 -4.21
N THR A 352 -6.17 14.26 -4.74
CA THR A 352 -5.23 13.33 -4.09
C THR A 352 -4.94 13.71 -2.64
N SER A 353 -4.63 14.98 -2.39
CA SER A 353 -4.33 15.51 -1.04
C SER A 353 -5.53 15.57 -0.10
N ASN A 354 -6.77 15.47 -0.62
CA ASN A 354 -7.96 15.30 0.20
C ASN A 354 -8.25 13.81 0.47
N PHE A 355 -8.03 12.93 -0.51
CA PHE A 355 -8.30 11.51 -0.39
C PHE A 355 -7.29 10.77 0.49
N ILE A 356 -6.00 11.11 0.37
CA ILE A 356 -4.92 10.42 1.07
C ILE A 356 -3.88 11.41 1.63
N PRO A 357 -4.29 12.36 2.50
CA PRO A 357 -3.43 13.41 3.05
C PRO A 357 -2.20 12.89 3.82
N ASP A 358 -2.30 11.71 4.41
CA ASP A 358 -1.23 11.12 5.23
C ASP A 358 -0.32 10.19 4.39
N ALA A 359 -0.57 10.05 3.08
CA ALA A 359 0.19 9.15 2.23
C ALA A 359 1.59 9.69 1.88
N PRO A 360 2.62 8.82 1.79
CA PRO A 360 3.92 9.20 1.27
C PRO A 360 3.81 9.79 -0.16
N PRO A 361 4.72 10.70 -0.56
CA PRO A 361 4.66 11.35 -1.89
C PRO A 361 4.61 10.38 -3.08
N GLU A 362 5.28 9.23 -2.98
CA GLU A 362 5.26 8.18 -4.01
C GLU A 362 3.86 7.57 -4.17
N VAL A 363 3.21 7.23 -3.05
CA VAL A 363 1.84 6.68 -3.02
C VAL A 363 0.84 7.71 -3.53
N ALA A 364 0.99 8.97 -3.11
CA ALA A 364 0.18 10.08 -3.61
C ALA A 364 0.31 10.26 -5.13
N SER A 365 1.54 10.20 -5.66
CA SER A 365 1.78 10.30 -7.10
C SER A 365 1.15 9.14 -7.88
N SER A 366 1.19 7.91 -7.34
CA SER A 366 0.51 6.77 -7.96
C SER A 366 -1.02 6.93 -7.97
N PHE A 367 -1.61 7.46 -6.89
CA PHE A 367 -3.05 7.72 -6.85
C PHE A 367 -3.48 8.83 -7.81
N ASP A 368 -2.64 9.86 -8.00
CA ASP A 368 -2.88 10.90 -9.01
C ASP A 368 -2.91 10.32 -10.43
N GLU A 369 -1.97 9.44 -10.73
CA GLU A 369 -1.89 8.78 -12.03
C GLU A 369 -3.05 7.80 -12.25
N LEU A 370 -3.44 7.03 -11.22
CA LEU A 370 -4.64 6.18 -11.26
C LEU A 370 -5.88 7.00 -11.65
N GLN A 371 -6.09 8.16 -11.01
CA GLN A 371 -7.20 9.04 -11.35
C GLN A 371 -7.17 9.50 -12.81
N ARG A 372 -5.97 9.78 -13.36
CA ARG A 372 -5.80 10.21 -14.75
C ARG A 372 -6.13 9.11 -15.76
N ILE A 373 -5.73 7.87 -15.51
CA ILE A 373 -5.88 6.76 -16.46
C ILE A 373 -7.22 6.02 -16.31
N ALA A 374 -7.83 6.07 -15.13
CA ALA A 374 -9.02 5.28 -14.85
C ALA A 374 -10.27 5.80 -15.54
N THR A 375 -10.31 7.06 -16.00
CA THR A 375 -11.52 7.63 -16.63
C THR A 375 -11.21 8.89 -17.43
N SER A 376 -12.15 9.29 -18.30
CA SER A 376 -12.10 10.57 -19.02
C SER A 376 -12.58 11.73 -18.12
N PRO A 377 -12.18 12.99 -18.39
CA PRO A 377 -12.71 14.15 -17.65
C PRO A 377 -14.24 14.24 -17.68
N THR A 378 -14.86 13.89 -18.81
CA THR A 378 -16.32 13.87 -18.98
C THR A 378 -16.96 12.84 -18.06
N ASN A 379 -16.42 11.63 -18.00
CA ASN A 379 -16.97 10.57 -17.14
C ASN A 379 -16.67 10.82 -15.67
N ALA A 380 -15.49 11.35 -15.32
CA ALA A 380 -15.20 11.84 -13.98
C ALA A 380 -16.28 12.83 -13.52
N LEU A 381 -16.63 13.82 -14.36
CA LEU A 381 -17.67 14.77 -13.99
C LEU A 381 -19.03 14.09 -13.78
N ARG A 382 -19.45 13.21 -14.69
CA ARG A 382 -20.74 12.48 -14.58
C ARG A 382 -20.80 11.62 -13.31
N LEU A 383 -19.72 10.91 -13.00
CA LEU A 383 -19.60 10.10 -11.78
C LEU A 383 -19.64 10.97 -10.51
N TRP A 384 -18.99 12.13 -10.54
CA TRP A 384 -18.99 13.08 -9.44
C TRP A 384 -20.40 13.63 -9.20
N GLU A 385 -21.08 14.06 -10.28
CA GLU A 385 -22.44 14.58 -10.23
C GLU A 385 -23.46 13.56 -9.70
N MET A 386 -23.30 12.29 -10.08
CA MET A 386 -24.05 11.18 -9.50
C MET A 386 -23.77 11.10 -7.99
N ALA A 387 -22.50 10.97 -7.59
CA ALA A 387 -22.09 10.75 -6.21
C ALA A 387 -22.59 11.84 -5.24
N ILE A 388 -22.49 13.12 -5.63
CA ILE A 388 -22.93 14.23 -4.78
C ILE A 388 -24.45 14.31 -4.61
N ARG A 389 -25.23 13.61 -5.46
CA ARG A 389 -26.71 13.61 -5.44
C ARG A 389 -27.32 12.34 -4.87
N LEU A 390 -26.54 11.28 -4.64
CA LEU A 390 -27.03 10.03 -4.07
C LEU A 390 -27.77 10.25 -2.75
N ASP A 391 -28.86 9.52 -2.54
CA ASP A 391 -29.60 9.51 -1.30
C ASP A 391 -30.25 8.15 -1.09
N VAL A 392 -29.72 7.38 -0.14
CA VAL A 392 -30.23 6.08 0.30
C VAL A 392 -30.65 6.13 1.77
N THR A 393 -30.94 7.32 2.30
CA THR A 393 -31.30 7.52 3.72
C THR A 393 -32.47 6.64 4.16
N GLU A 394 -33.52 6.55 3.35
CA GLU A 394 -34.69 5.71 3.66
C GLU A 394 -34.44 4.21 3.42
N LEU A 395 -33.54 3.86 2.50
CA LEU A 395 -33.15 2.47 2.25
C LEU A 395 -32.26 1.94 3.38
N ALA A 396 -31.38 2.77 3.95
CA ALA A 396 -30.52 2.39 5.07
C ALA A 396 -31.33 1.87 6.27
N LYS A 397 -32.50 2.46 6.54
CA LYS A 397 -33.43 2.03 7.61
C LYS A 397 -34.07 0.65 7.35
N GLN A 398 -34.03 0.19 6.10
CA GLN A 398 -34.66 -1.05 5.65
C GLN A 398 -33.68 -2.21 5.54
N VAL A 399 -32.38 -1.98 5.74
CA VAL A 399 -31.35 -3.03 5.72
C VAL A 399 -31.66 -4.06 6.81
N ARG A 400 -31.61 -5.34 6.43
CA ARG A 400 -31.89 -6.48 7.32
C ARG A 400 -30.71 -7.42 7.54
N VAL A 401 -29.63 -7.21 6.81
CA VAL A 401 -28.43 -8.04 6.88
C VAL A 401 -27.45 -7.47 7.91
N PRO A 402 -26.63 -8.31 8.56
CA PRO A 402 -25.57 -7.87 9.45
C PRO A 402 -24.70 -6.81 8.76
N THR A 403 -24.40 -5.72 9.45
CA THR A 403 -23.67 -4.59 8.88
C THR A 403 -22.56 -4.10 9.80
N LEU A 404 -21.35 -4.00 9.25
CA LEU A 404 -20.19 -3.37 9.87
C LEU A 404 -19.88 -2.06 9.14
N VAL A 405 -19.83 -0.96 9.89
CA VAL A 405 -19.43 0.36 9.39
C VAL A 405 -18.08 0.75 9.98
N LEU A 406 -17.12 1.07 9.12
CA LEU A 406 -15.79 1.54 9.53
C LEU A 406 -15.51 2.91 8.92
N HIS A 407 -14.87 3.81 9.69
CA HIS A 407 -14.61 5.17 9.22
C HIS A 407 -13.38 5.80 9.87
N CYS A 408 -12.52 6.45 9.07
CA CYS A 408 -11.37 7.19 9.59
C CYS A 408 -11.78 8.47 10.32
N LYS A 409 -11.12 8.74 11.46
CA LYS A 409 -11.39 9.93 12.28
C LYS A 409 -11.13 11.24 11.54
N GLY A 410 -10.10 11.31 10.72
CA GLY A 410 -9.67 12.52 10.02
C GLY A 410 -10.11 12.62 8.56
N ASP A 411 -11.06 11.79 8.11
CA ASP A 411 -11.49 11.74 6.71
C ASP A 411 -11.95 13.12 6.19
N ARG A 412 -11.25 13.63 5.18
CA ARG A 412 -11.49 14.97 4.60
C ARG A 412 -12.46 14.95 3.41
N VAL A 413 -12.77 13.77 2.88
CA VAL A 413 -13.68 13.62 1.73
C VAL A 413 -15.10 13.39 2.21
N VAL A 414 -15.26 12.48 3.18
CA VAL A 414 -16.54 12.14 3.82
C VAL A 414 -16.35 12.28 5.33
N PRO A 415 -16.94 13.31 5.97
CA PRO A 415 -16.80 13.53 7.39
C PRO A 415 -17.22 12.31 8.22
N LEU A 416 -16.52 12.06 9.33
CA LEU A 416 -16.80 10.97 10.28
C LEU A 416 -18.27 10.92 10.71
N GLU A 417 -18.90 12.10 10.83
CA GLU A 417 -20.32 12.27 11.18
C GLU A 417 -21.24 11.54 10.22
N GLU A 418 -20.90 11.44 8.93
CA GLU A 418 -21.71 10.72 7.94
C GLU A 418 -21.59 9.20 8.12
N GLY A 419 -20.42 8.68 8.52
CA GLY A 419 -20.25 7.28 8.91
C GLY A 419 -21.05 6.92 10.16
N ARG A 420 -20.97 7.76 11.20
CA ARG A 420 -21.78 7.64 12.41
C ARG A 420 -23.28 7.74 12.12
N TYR A 421 -23.67 8.64 11.23
CA TYR A 421 -25.06 8.81 10.81
C TYR A 421 -25.57 7.57 10.07
N MET A 422 -24.78 7.01 9.16
CA MET A 422 -25.07 5.75 8.45
C MET A 422 -25.28 4.60 9.43
N ALA A 423 -24.36 4.38 10.37
CA ALA A 423 -24.47 3.32 11.37
C ALA A 423 -25.71 3.48 12.28
N ARG A 424 -26.10 4.72 12.61
CA ARG A 424 -27.33 4.98 13.40
C ARG A 424 -28.62 4.64 12.67
N LEU A 425 -28.64 4.77 11.34
CA LEU A 425 -29.83 4.49 10.55
C LEU A 425 -30.02 3.00 10.27
N ILE A 426 -28.92 2.27 10.14
CA ILE A 426 -28.96 0.84 9.80
C ILE A 426 -29.27 0.01 11.05
N PRO A 427 -30.37 -0.76 11.08
CA PRO A 427 -30.72 -1.58 12.24
C PRO A 427 -29.61 -2.60 12.56
N GLY A 428 -29.11 -2.58 13.80
CA GLY A 428 -28.12 -3.55 14.28
C GLY A 428 -26.71 -3.36 13.74
N ALA A 429 -26.40 -2.23 13.08
CA ALA A 429 -25.05 -1.98 12.59
C ALA A 429 -24.03 -1.76 13.73
N SER A 430 -22.85 -2.35 13.57
CA SER A 430 -21.67 -2.03 14.37
C SER A 430 -20.90 -0.87 13.74
N PHE A 431 -20.28 -0.02 14.57
CA PHE A 431 -19.48 1.11 14.10
C PHE A 431 -18.09 1.10 14.72
N ILE A 432 -17.06 1.19 13.89
CA ILE A 432 -15.66 1.21 14.29
C ILE A 432 -14.99 2.48 13.75
N GLU A 433 -14.36 3.23 14.66
CA GLU A 433 -13.55 4.39 14.29
C GLU A 433 -12.10 3.97 14.09
N LEU A 434 -11.59 4.21 12.89
CA LEU A 434 -10.21 3.90 12.51
C LEU A 434 -9.31 5.13 12.69
N PRO A 435 -8.05 4.96 13.09
CA PRO A 435 -7.09 6.05 13.14
C PRO A 435 -6.74 6.58 11.74
N GLY A 436 -6.16 7.79 11.68
CA GLY A 436 -5.71 8.42 10.42
C GLY A 436 -6.75 9.32 9.74
N SER A 437 -6.30 9.97 8.66
CA SER A 437 -7.07 10.98 7.93
C SER A 437 -7.38 10.60 6.47
N ASN A 438 -6.95 9.41 6.04
CA ASN A 438 -7.14 8.96 4.68
C ASN A 438 -8.57 8.46 4.45
N HIS A 439 -9.19 8.94 3.38
CA HIS A 439 -10.46 8.42 2.88
C HIS A 439 -10.27 7.05 2.20
N SER A 440 -9.18 6.89 1.45
CA SER A 440 -8.77 5.59 0.92
C SER A 440 -7.78 4.93 1.88
N LEU A 441 -8.31 4.15 2.82
CA LEU A 441 -7.52 3.40 3.81
C LEU A 441 -6.62 2.32 3.22
N LEU A 442 -7.00 1.79 2.05
CA LEU A 442 -6.22 0.75 1.37
C LEU A 442 -4.87 1.27 0.87
N ALA A 443 -4.70 2.60 0.80
CA ALA A 443 -3.48 3.28 0.39
C ALA A 443 -2.26 3.08 1.31
N LEU A 444 -2.46 2.41 2.44
CA LEU A 444 -1.53 2.34 3.55
C LEU A 444 -1.50 0.94 4.17
N ALA A 445 -1.41 -0.11 3.35
CA ALA A 445 -1.18 -1.45 3.88
C ALA A 445 0.03 -1.47 4.84
N GLY A 446 -0.11 -2.14 5.98
CA GLY A 446 0.89 -2.12 7.07
C GLY A 446 0.82 -0.91 8.00
N THR A 447 -0.26 -0.12 7.96
CA THR A 447 -0.56 0.87 8.99
C THR A 447 -1.56 0.34 10.02
N PRO A 448 -1.54 0.85 11.27
CA PRO A 448 -2.48 0.40 12.30
C PRO A 448 -3.95 0.49 11.90
N ALA A 449 -4.30 1.46 11.05
CA ALA A 449 -5.66 1.63 10.55
C ALA A 449 -6.06 0.54 9.55
N PHE A 450 -5.13 0.13 8.69
CA PHE A 450 -5.33 -0.95 7.74
C PHE A 450 -5.41 -2.31 8.44
N ASP A 451 -4.50 -2.58 9.39
CA ASP A 451 -4.45 -3.85 10.11
C ASP A 451 -5.75 -4.07 10.90
N GLN A 452 -6.22 -3.02 11.59
CA GLN A 452 -7.51 -3.06 12.27
C GLN A 452 -8.68 -3.25 11.29
N PHE A 453 -8.69 -2.53 10.16
CA PHE A 453 -9.72 -2.72 9.14
C PHE A 453 -9.76 -4.17 8.64
N LEU A 454 -8.60 -4.76 8.35
CA LEU A 454 -8.48 -6.12 7.83
C LEU A 454 -8.97 -7.15 8.85
N GLU A 455 -8.51 -7.05 10.10
CA GLU A 455 -8.90 -7.94 11.19
C GLU A 455 -10.42 -7.92 11.39
N GLU A 456 -11.01 -6.74 11.56
CA GLU A 456 -12.45 -6.57 11.80
C GLU A 456 -13.27 -7.06 10.59
N THR A 457 -12.82 -6.74 9.37
CA THR A 457 -13.51 -7.14 8.13
C THR A 457 -13.51 -8.65 7.95
N THR A 458 -12.34 -9.29 8.08
CA THR A 458 -12.19 -10.73 7.87
C THR A 458 -12.94 -11.53 8.93
N ASN A 459 -12.85 -11.14 10.21
CA ASN A 459 -13.62 -11.75 11.29
C ASN A 459 -15.13 -11.59 11.09
N PHE A 460 -15.57 -10.39 10.68
CA PHE A 460 -16.99 -10.13 10.45
C PHE A 460 -17.55 -10.93 9.28
N ILE A 461 -16.81 -11.03 8.17
CA ILE A 461 -17.21 -11.85 7.01
C ILE A 461 -17.27 -13.32 7.41
N ALA A 462 -16.22 -13.86 8.04
CA ALA A 462 -16.17 -15.27 8.45
C ALA A 462 -17.32 -15.66 9.40
N THR A 463 -17.75 -14.74 10.27
CA THR A 463 -18.88 -14.96 11.20
C THR A 463 -20.23 -15.07 10.50
N HIS A 464 -20.37 -14.46 9.32
CA HIS A 464 -21.66 -14.31 8.62
C HIS A 464 -21.72 -15.02 7.26
N ASP A 465 -20.70 -15.81 6.90
CA ASP A 465 -20.58 -16.56 5.63
C ASP A 465 -21.51 -17.80 5.54
N CYS A 466 -22.38 -18.03 6.54
CA CYS A 466 -23.24 -19.20 6.69
C CYS A 466 -24.42 -19.27 5.71
#